data_AF-A0A165X7R6-F1
#
_entry.id   AF-A0A165X7R6-F1
#
_cell.length_a   1.000
_cell.length_b   1.000
_cell.length_c   1.000
_cell.angle_alpha   90.00
_cell.angle_beta   90.00
_cell.angle_gamma   90.00
#
_symmetry.space_group_name_H-M   'P 1'
#
loop_
_entity.id
_entity.type
_entity.pdbx_description
1 polymer ?
#
loop_
_entity_poly.entity_id
_entity_poly.type
_entity_poly.pdbx_seq_one_letter_code
_entity_poly.pdbx_strand_id
1 'polypeptide(L)' 'FIKDGTLFRHRTGQVPQKIILDTGIWDWLLKGAHEKTGHCSIAAITETSKLQFYWPSLPQDVDKHVKSCYECQL' A
#
# COMPACT_ATOMS: atom_id res chain seq x y z
N PHE A 1 9.01 8.45 -13.83
CA PHE A 1 8.50 8.90 -15.14
C PHE A 1 7.00 9.11 -15.04
N ILE A 2 6.41 9.89 -15.94
CA ILE A 2 4.94 10.09 -15.98
C ILE A 2 4.39 9.24 -17.11
N LYS A 3 3.29 8.53 -16.86
CA LYS A 3 2.54 7.78 -17.87
C LYS A 3 1.05 7.98 -17.57
N ASP A 4 0.28 8.40 -18.58
CA ASP A 4 -1.17 8.65 -18.46
C ASP A 4 -1.54 9.58 -17.28
N GLY A 5 -0.78 10.68 -17.11
CA GLY A 5 -0.96 11.64 -16.00
C GLY A 5 -0.59 11.10 -14.61
N THR A 6 -0.09 9.87 -14.53
CA THR A 6 0.30 9.21 -13.28
C THR A 6 1.81 9.15 -13.14
N LEU A 7 2.32 9.45 -11.95
CA LEU A 7 3.73 9.33 -11.61
C LEU A 7 4.10 7.87 -11.30
N PHE A 8 5.20 7.41 -11.88
CA PHE A 8 5.77 6.09 -11.64
C PHE A 8 7.22 6.18 -11.19
N ARG A 9 7.57 5.39 -10.18
CA ARG A 9 8.93 5.15 -9.72
C ARG A 9 9.53 4.03 -10.55
N HIS A 10 10.59 4.35 -11.29
CA HIS A 10 11.35 3.36 -12.04
C HIS A 10 12.10 2.42 -11.09
N ARG A 11 12.16 1.13 -11.43
CA ARG A 11 12.91 0.11 -10.70
C ARG A 11 13.63 -0.78 -11.72
N THR A 12 14.95 -0.82 -11.65
CA THR A 12 15.76 -1.60 -12.59
C THR A 12 15.41 -3.08 -12.48
N GLY A 13 15.03 -3.72 -13.59
CA GLY A 13 14.67 -5.14 -13.63
C GLY A 13 13.34 -5.51 -12.96
N GLN A 14 12.51 -4.52 -12.59
CA GLN A 14 11.23 -4.75 -11.91
C GLN A 14 10.12 -3.89 -12.52
N VAL A 15 8.87 -4.27 -12.26
CA VAL A 15 7.71 -3.47 -12.67
C VAL A 15 7.77 -2.10 -11.96
N PRO A 16 7.60 -0.98 -12.68
CA PRO A 16 7.53 0.34 -12.08
C PRO A 16 6.39 0.45 -11.07
N GLN A 17 6.63 1.11 -9.95
CA GLN A 17 5.60 1.36 -8.93
C GLN A 17 4.85 2.65 -9.25
N LYS A 18 3.53 2.65 -9.11
CA LYS A 18 2.72 3.86 -9.14
C LYS A 18 2.96 4.68 -7.87
N ILE A 19 3.32 5.95 -8.02
CA ILE A 19 3.48 6.87 -6.91
C ILE A 19 2.09 7.39 -6.53
N ILE A 20 1.71 7.19 -5.26
CA ILE A 20 0.44 7.69 -4.73
C ILE A 20 0.74 8.88 -3.83
N LEU A 21 0.29 10.07 -4.23
CA LEU A 21 0.51 11.32 -3.49
C LEU A 21 -0.67 11.70 -2.59
N ASP A 22 -1.86 11.20 -2.90
CA ASP A 22 -3.10 11.48 -2.18
C ASP A 22 -3.26 10.48 -1.02
N THR A 23 -3.30 11.01 0.20
CA THR A 23 -3.47 10.24 1.43
C THR A 23 -4.82 9.53 1.52
N GLY A 24 -5.87 10.09 0.90
CA GLY A 24 -7.19 9.44 0.83
C GLY A 24 -7.16 8.17 -0.02
N ILE A 25 -6.33 8.14 -1.05
CA ILE A 25 -6.11 6.93 -1.86
C ILE A 25 -5.33 5.88 -1.04
N TRP A 26 -4.43 6.29 -0.14
CA TRP A 26 -3.72 5.34 0.74
C TRP A 26 -4.70 4.58 1.63
N ASP A 27 -5.63 5.29 2.31
CA ASP A 27 -6.62 4.65 3.18
C ASP A 27 -7.49 3.64 2.41
N TRP A 28 -7.96 4.04 1.23
CA TRP A 28 -8.76 3.18 0.37
C TRP A 28 -7.99 1.92 -0.07
N LEU A 29 -6.72 2.06 -0.45
CA LEU A 29 -5.85 0.94 -0.81
C LEU A 29 -5.60 0.01 0.38
N LEU A 30 -5.31 0.57 1.55
CA LEU A 30 -5.02 -0.21 2.76
C LEU A 30 -6.25 -0.97 3.24
N LYS A 31 -7.43 -0.34 3.28
CA LYS A 31 -8.70 -1.03 3.54
C LYS A 31 -8.94 -2.16 2.57
N GLY A 32 -8.80 -1.90 1.27
CA GLY A 32 -8.95 -2.93 0.24
C GLY A 32 -7.96 -4.08 0.43
N ALA A 33 -6.71 -3.79 0.76
CA ALA A 33 -5.66 -4.78 0.93
C ALA A 33 -5.75 -5.54 2.26
N HIS A 34 -6.33 -4.96 3.31
CA HIS A 34 -6.44 -5.57 4.64
C HIS A 34 -7.80 -6.22 4.89
N GLU A 35 -8.89 -5.47 4.74
CA GLU A 35 -10.24 -5.93 5.09
C GLU A 35 -10.76 -6.93 4.05
N LYS A 36 -10.58 -6.65 2.75
CA LYS A 36 -11.15 -7.51 1.68
C LYS A 36 -10.36 -8.79 1.41
N THR A 37 -9.18 -8.93 2.00
CA THR A 37 -8.30 -10.11 1.83
C THR A 37 -8.31 -11.02 3.07
N GLY A 38 -9.19 -10.76 4.04
CA GLY A 38 -9.30 -11.56 5.26
C GLY A 38 -8.27 -11.20 6.32
N HIS A 39 -8.04 -9.91 6.55
CA HIS A 39 -7.16 -9.40 7.62
C HIS A 39 -5.72 -9.88 7.50
N CYS A 40 -5.15 -9.80 6.29
CA CYS A 40 -3.77 -10.19 6.03
C CYS A 40 -2.77 -9.48 6.96
N SER A 41 -1.66 -10.16 7.24
CA SER A 41 -0.60 -9.63 8.09
C SER A 41 0.07 -8.38 7.52
N ILE A 42 0.68 -7.57 8.40
CA ILE A 42 1.45 -6.38 8.02
C ILE A 42 2.48 -6.70 6.93
N ALA A 43 3.18 -7.83 7.07
CA ALA A 43 4.19 -8.27 6.10
C ALA A 43 3.57 -8.53 4.71
N ALA A 44 2.46 -9.29 4.65
CA ALA A 44 1.80 -9.65 3.39
C ALA A 44 1.26 -8.42 2.66
N ILE A 45 0.61 -7.50 3.39
CA ILE A 45 0.07 -6.25 2.81
C ILE A 45 1.21 -5.36 2.33
N THR A 46 2.26 -5.22 3.14
CA THR A 46 3.42 -4.40 2.79
C THR A 46 4.11 -4.92 1.54
N GLU A 47 4.34 -6.22 1.45
CA GLU A 47 5.01 -6.83 0.30
C GLU A 47 4.18 -6.68 -0.98
N THR A 48 2.88 -7.01 -0.91
CA THR A 48 1.96 -6.90 -2.05
C THR A 48 1.81 -5.45 -2.50
N SER A 49 1.66 -4.52 -1.57
CA SER A 49 1.55 -3.08 -1.88
C SER A 49 2.83 -2.56 -2.53
N LYS A 50 4.01 -3.00 -2.07
CA LYS A 50 5.30 -2.65 -2.67
C LYS A 50 5.51 -3.24 -4.06
N LEU A 51 4.70 -4.18 -4.54
CA LEU A 51 4.80 -4.61 -5.94
C LEU A 51 4.23 -3.56 -6.89
N GLN A 52 3.20 -2.82 -6.48
CA GLN A 52 2.41 -1.97 -7.37
C GLN A 52 2.50 -0.47 -7.02
N PHE A 53 2.66 -0.14 -5.74
CA PHE A 53 2.55 1.22 -5.24
C PHE A 53 3.80 1.66 -4.49
N TYR A 54 3.97 2.99 -4.42
CA TYR A 54 5.03 3.62 -3.66
C TYR A 54 4.55 4.92 -3.03
N TRP A 55 4.81 5.05 -1.74
CA TRP A 55 4.92 6.32 -1.02
C TRP A 55 5.90 6.13 0.17
N PRO A 56 6.55 7.19 0.66
CA PRO A 56 7.64 7.07 1.64
C PRO A 56 7.26 6.38 2.95
N SER A 57 6.05 6.61 3.44
CA SER A 57 5.54 6.10 4.72
C SER A 57 4.76 4.78 4.62
N LEU A 58 4.77 4.11 3.45
CA LEU A 58 3.94 2.91 3.21
C LEU A 58 4.04 1.85 4.32
N PRO A 59 5.23 1.41 4.78
CA PRO A 59 5.31 0.42 5.84
C PRO A 59 4.72 0.90 7.17
N GLN A 60 4.92 2.17 7.52
CA GLN A 60 4.40 2.77 8.75
C GLN A 60 2.88 2.92 8.70
N ASP A 61 2.34 3.29 7.53
CA ASP A 61 0.89 3.44 7.34
C ASP A 61 0.19 2.08 7.38
N VAL A 62 0.80 1.03 6.79
CA VAL A 62 0.30 -0.35 6.91
C VAL A 62 0.30 -0.80 8.38
N ASP A 63 1.41 -0.60 9.09
CA ASP A 63 1.51 -0.97 10.51
C ASP A 63 0.44 -0.27 11.36
N LYS A 64 0.27 1.05 11.17
CA LYS A 64 -0.75 1.83 11.86
C LYS A 64 -2.16 1.33 11.54
N HIS A 65 -2.45 1.06 10.26
CA HIS A 65 -3.76 0.59 9.82
C HIS A 65 -4.12 -0.76 10.45
N VAL A 66 -3.24 -1.77 10.34
CA VAL A 66 -3.48 -3.10 10.89
C VAL A 66 -3.59 -3.07 12.42
N LYS A 67 -2.75 -2.29 13.12
CA LYS A 67 -2.85 -2.12 14.57
C LYS A 67 -4.13 -1.43 15.03
N SER A 68 -4.73 -0.59 14.17
CA SER A 68 -6.01 0.04 14.45
C SER A 68 -7.23 -0.83 14.12
N CYS A 69 -7.03 -1.98 13.47
CA CYS A 69 -8.13 -2.87 13.09
C CYS A 69 -8.68 -3.62 14.30
N TYR A 70 -9.95 -3.37 14.64
CA TYR A 70 -10.64 -4.01 15.76
C TYR A 70 -10.59 -5.54 15.66
N GLU A 71 -10.88 -6.11 14.48
CA GLU A 71 -10.95 -7.56 14.28
C GLU A 71 -9.59 -8.26 14.48
N CYS A 72 -8.48 -7.57 14.18
CA CYS A 72 -7.14 -8.09 14.45
C CYS A 72 -6.68 -7.94 15.90
N GLN A 73 -7.37 -7.13 16.71
CA GLN A 73 -7.04 -6.91 18.13
C GLN A 73 -7.91 -7.75 19.07
N LEU A 74 -8.88 -8.51 18.55
CA LEU A 74 -9.65 -9.51 19.30
C LEU A 74 -8.80 -10.75 19.56
#